data_AF-A0A946YLZ3-F1
#
_entry.id   AF-A0A946YLZ3-F1
#
_cell.length_a   1.000
_cell.length_b   1.000
_cell.length_c   1.000
_cell.angle_alpha   90.00
_cell.angle_beta   90.00
_cell.angle_gamma   90.00
#
_symmetry.space_group_name_H-M   'P 1'
#
loop_
_entity.id
_entity.type
_entity.pdbx_description
1 polymer ?
#
loop_
_entity_poly.entity_id
_entity_poly.type
_entity_poly.pdbx_seq_one_letter_code
_entity_poly.pdbx_strand_id
1 'polypeptide(L)'
;IGQSHTLELNDGARAVTLTASTVNFDPVEQEQVLPGTNVGYLLFNEHTLDAEEELFAAFAGFAAHNGGAGIDELVLDMRYNPGGLLFIANQVARVIAGPAATDGKLFEQLRFNNRFAARNLNFVTQGLNPATGVDETLPELNLNRVFILVDHTTCSASESIINSLRGIDFEVVLVGETTCGKPFGFIGFDNCGTTFLPVEFQSFNNKGNSNYSDGFRPGITGSGFGEAVGGCVVADDFGRELGDPQEARLAAALDYIATGACPPAPLRSVASAFSDGSHTATAQAQAQAQANNISRLRATRGLRVLVD
;
A
#
# COMPACT_ATOMS: atom_id res chain seq x y z
N ILE A 1 23.65 -0.58 -17.99
CA ILE A 1 24.58 -0.62 -16.83
C ILE A 1 25.85 0.11 -17.23
N GLY A 2 26.36 1.01 -16.39
CA GLY A 2 27.59 1.77 -16.64
C GLY A 2 27.44 3.07 -17.44
N GLN A 3 26.24 3.41 -17.91
CA GLN A 3 26.00 4.74 -18.48
C GLN A 3 25.93 5.78 -17.36
N SER A 4 26.53 6.94 -17.61
CA SER A 4 26.60 8.05 -16.68
C SER A 4 25.81 9.24 -17.22
N HIS A 5 24.95 9.82 -16.40
CA HIS A 5 24.25 11.06 -16.73
C HIS A 5 24.54 12.12 -15.68
N THR A 6 24.86 13.33 -16.12
CA THR A 6 25.05 14.48 -15.24
C THR A 6 23.72 15.20 -15.10
N LEU A 7 23.24 15.31 -13.86
CA LEU A 7 22.04 16.06 -13.52
C LEU A 7 22.43 17.39 -12.88
N GLU A 8 21.88 18.50 -13.36
CA GLU A 8 21.97 19.79 -12.70
C GLU A 8 20.81 19.96 -11.72
N LEU A 9 21.13 20.20 -10.44
CA LEU A 9 20.13 20.55 -9.44
C LEU A 9 19.97 22.08 -9.35
N ASN A 10 18.71 22.52 -9.29
CA ASN A 10 18.32 23.94 -9.33
C ASN A 10 18.64 24.73 -8.04
N ASP A 11 19.18 24.08 -7.02
CA ASP A 11 19.50 24.67 -5.71
C ASP A 11 20.94 25.20 -5.59
N GLY A 12 21.75 25.09 -6.65
CA GLY A 12 23.11 25.63 -6.64
C GLY A 12 24.04 25.17 -7.76
N ALA A 13 23.50 24.66 -8.88
CA ALA A 13 24.29 24.12 -9.99
C ALA A 13 25.34 23.08 -9.52
N ARG A 14 24.88 22.09 -8.76
CA ARG A 14 25.66 20.88 -8.47
C ARG A 14 25.42 19.88 -9.60
N ALA A 15 26.50 19.44 -10.23
CA ALA A 15 26.50 18.30 -11.13
C ALA A 15 26.53 17.01 -10.30
N VAL A 16 25.53 16.13 -10.50
CA VAL A 16 25.52 14.78 -9.93
C VAL A 16 25.64 13.78 -11.07
N THR A 17 26.68 12.95 -11.04
CA THR A 17 26.82 11.83 -11.98
C THR A 17 26.10 10.62 -11.41
N LEU A 18 25.03 10.19 -12.08
CA LEU A 18 24.36 8.93 -11.78
C LEU A 18 24.90 7.85 -12.72
N THR A 19 25.42 6.75 -12.15
CA THR A 19 25.84 5.58 -12.93
C THR A 19 24.72 4.54 -12.89
N ALA A 20 24.24 4.11 -14.05
CA ALA A 20 23.25 3.04 -14.13
C ALA A 20 23.81 1.74 -13.55
N SER A 21 23.27 1.29 -12.41
CA SER A 21 23.55 -0.01 -11.81
C SER A 21 22.31 -0.90 -11.88
N THR A 22 22.50 -2.19 -11.63
CA THR A 22 21.38 -3.02 -11.17
C THR A 22 20.99 -2.53 -9.79
N VAL A 23 19.70 -2.28 -9.58
CA VAL A 23 19.12 -1.97 -8.29
C VAL A 23 18.17 -3.12 -7.99
N ASN A 24 18.39 -3.80 -6.88
CA ASN A 24 17.44 -4.77 -6.36
C ASN A 24 16.51 -4.01 -5.43
N PHE A 25 15.21 -4.15 -5.66
CA PHE A 25 14.20 -3.68 -4.73
C PHE A 25 13.82 -4.86 -3.85
N ASP A 26 13.88 -4.64 -2.55
CA ASP A 26 13.46 -5.62 -1.55
C ASP A 26 11.94 -5.47 -1.41
N PRO A 27 11.14 -6.53 -1.66
CA PRO A 27 9.70 -6.45 -1.48
C PRO A 27 9.31 -6.07 -0.04
N VAL A 28 10.07 -6.52 0.96
CA VAL A 28 9.90 -6.20 2.39
C VAL A 28 11.06 -5.31 2.85
N GLU A 29 10.98 -4.01 2.55
CA GLU A 29 12.08 -3.08 2.83
C GLU A 29 12.34 -2.84 4.33
N GLN A 30 11.34 -3.03 5.19
CA GLN A 30 11.48 -2.82 6.63
C GLN A 30 10.46 -3.58 7.44
N GLU A 31 10.92 -4.27 8.48
CA GLU A 31 10.12 -4.91 9.51
C GLU A 31 10.66 -4.57 10.90
N GLN A 32 9.78 -4.12 11.81
CA GLN A 32 10.17 -3.83 13.19
C GLN A 32 8.98 -3.88 14.15
N VAL A 33 9.25 -4.14 15.43
CA VAL A 33 8.30 -3.81 16.50
C VAL A 33 8.71 -2.46 17.08
N LEU A 34 7.77 -1.51 17.10
CA LEU A 34 8.07 -0.13 17.43
C LEU A 34 8.49 0.01 18.90
N PRO A 35 9.58 0.74 19.21
CA PRO A 35 10.14 0.80 20.55
C PRO A 35 9.13 1.22 21.63
N GLY A 36 9.08 0.46 22.73
CA GLY A 36 8.20 0.75 23.86
C GLY A 36 6.71 0.44 23.62
N THR A 37 6.39 -0.23 22.51
CA THR A 37 5.04 -0.69 22.16
C THR A 37 5.04 -2.17 21.78
N ASN A 38 3.86 -2.73 21.52
CA ASN A 38 3.69 -4.03 20.85
C ASN A 38 3.12 -3.86 19.45
N VAL A 39 3.41 -2.74 18.78
CA VAL A 39 2.93 -2.46 17.43
C VAL A 39 3.99 -2.91 16.42
N GLY A 40 3.64 -3.84 15.55
CA GLY A 40 4.45 -4.19 14.39
C GLY A 40 4.33 -3.11 13.30
N TYR A 41 5.44 -2.81 12.64
CA TYR A 41 5.49 -2.00 11.43
C TYR A 41 6.14 -2.81 10.31
N LEU A 42 5.48 -2.85 9.16
CA LEU A 42 5.95 -3.58 7.98
C LEU A 42 5.81 -2.68 6.74
N LEU A 43 6.94 -2.28 6.15
CA LEU A 43 7.00 -1.61 4.85
C LEU A 43 7.05 -2.68 3.75
N PHE A 44 5.97 -2.78 2.99
CA PHE A 44 5.78 -3.82 2.00
C PHE A 44 5.47 -3.21 0.63
N ASN A 45 6.40 -3.30 -0.30
CA ASN A 45 6.41 -2.51 -1.54
C ASN A 45 6.08 -3.30 -2.81
N GLU A 46 6.16 -4.64 -2.82
CA GLU A 46 5.81 -5.41 -4.02
C GLU A 46 5.25 -6.80 -3.71
N HIS A 47 4.22 -7.23 -4.43
CA HIS A 47 3.66 -8.58 -4.28
C HIS A 47 4.31 -9.57 -5.26
N THR A 48 5.61 -9.81 -5.12
CA THR A 48 6.39 -10.74 -5.95
C THR A 48 6.64 -12.07 -5.24
N LEU A 49 7.11 -13.10 -5.97
CA LEU A 49 7.33 -14.42 -5.36
C LEU A 49 8.49 -14.44 -4.35
N ASP A 50 9.52 -13.63 -4.57
CA ASP A 50 10.65 -13.47 -3.65
C ASP A 50 10.24 -12.83 -2.31
N ALA A 51 9.12 -12.09 -2.27
CA ALA A 51 8.56 -11.55 -1.04
C ALA A 51 8.07 -12.63 -0.06
N GLU A 52 7.75 -13.85 -0.54
CA GLU A 52 7.09 -14.88 0.26
C GLU A 52 7.91 -15.27 1.50
N GLU A 53 9.20 -15.53 1.31
CA GLU A 53 10.11 -15.93 2.37
C GLU A 53 10.35 -14.79 3.39
N GLU A 54 10.51 -13.56 2.89
CA GLU A 54 10.70 -12.35 3.71
C GLU A 54 9.47 -12.06 4.57
N LEU A 55 8.27 -12.14 3.97
CA LEU A 55 7.01 -11.99 4.68
C LEU A 55 6.83 -13.08 5.73
N PHE A 56 7.14 -14.34 5.39
CA PHE A 56 7.07 -15.44 6.36
C PHE A 56 7.98 -15.15 7.56
N ALA A 57 9.23 -14.74 7.31
CA ALA A 57 10.17 -14.40 8.37
C ALA A 57 9.71 -13.22 9.23
N ALA A 58 9.25 -12.13 8.61
CA ALA A 58 8.75 -10.94 9.31
C ALA A 58 7.56 -11.29 10.22
N PHE A 59 6.57 -12.01 9.69
CA PHE A 59 5.40 -12.42 10.46
C PHE A 59 5.72 -13.44 11.54
N ALA A 60 6.66 -14.37 11.30
CA ALA A 60 7.15 -15.26 12.35
C ALA A 60 7.82 -14.48 13.49
N GLY A 61 8.59 -13.44 13.16
CA GLY A 61 9.16 -12.52 14.14
C GLY A 61 8.10 -11.79 14.96
N PHE A 62 7.07 -11.26 14.30
CA PHE A 62 5.95 -10.61 14.97
C PHE A 62 5.13 -11.58 15.85
N ALA A 63 4.88 -12.81 15.41
CA ALA A 63 4.20 -13.83 16.20
C ALA A 63 5.03 -14.29 17.41
N ALA A 64 6.35 -14.34 17.28
CA ALA A 64 7.27 -14.68 18.37
C ALA A 64 7.51 -13.54 19.37
N HIS A 65 7.10 -12.30 19.05
CA HIS A 65 7.28 -11.15 19.91
C HIS A 65 6.59 -11.33 21.28
N ASN A 66 7.03 -10.55 22.27
CA ASN A 66 6.47 -10.56 23.63
C ASN A 66 6.43 -11.97 24.26
N GLY A 67 7.50 -12.75 24.06
CA GLY A 67 7.62 -14.12 24.58
C GLY A 67 6.68 -15.13 23.90
N GLY A 68 6.34 -14.90 22.63
CA GLY A 68 5.40 -15.74 21.87
C GLY A 68 3.94 -15.35 22.05
N ALA A 69 3.65 -14.23 22.71
CA ALA A 69 2.30 -13.68 22.77
C ALA A 69 1.91 -12.89 21.50
N GLY A 70 2.89 -12.53 20.66
CA GLY A 70 2.69 -11.77 19.45
C GLY A 70 2.69 -10.25 19.65
N ILE A 71 2.50 -9.53 18.55
CA ILE A 71 2.18 -8.09 18.53
C ILE A 71 0.68 -7.87 18.77
N ASP A 72 0.32 -6.70 19.32
CA ASP A 72 -1.08 -6.34 19.61
C ASP A 72 -1.77 -5.66 18.41
N GLU A 73 -1.00 -4.94 17.60
CA GLU A 73 -1.46 -4.16 16.44
C GLU A 73 -0.41 -4.23 15.32
N LEU A 74 -0.85 -4.05 14.08
CA LEU A 74 0.04 -3.97 12.92
C LEU A 74 -0.27 -2.69 12.11
N VAL A 75 0.81 -1.96 11.78
CA VAL A 75 0.82 -0.94 10.73
C VAL A 75 1.50 -1.53 9.50
N LEU A 76 0.70 -1.83 8.48
CA LEU A 76 1.14 -2.31 7.18
C LEU A 76 1.28 -1.11 6.23
N ASP A 77 2.50 -0.73 5.90
CA ASP A 77 2.78 0.38 5.00
C ASP A 77 2.88 -0.10 3.56
N MET A 78 1.85 0.21 2.76
CA MET A 78 1.76 -0.10 1.33
C MET A 78 1.65 1.17 0.49
N ARG A 79 2.08 2.32 1.03
CA ARG A 79 1.84 3.63 0.39
C ARG A 79 2.39 3.69 -1.03
N TYR A 80 3.48 2.96 -1.32
CA TYR A 80 4.10 2.89 -2.64
C TYR A 80 3.97 1.54 -3.35
N ASN A 81 3.08 0.64 -2.89
CA ASN A 81 2.96 -0.72 -3.43
C ASN A 81 1.92 -0.83 -4.57
N PRO A 82 2.33 -1.00 -5.84
CA PRO A 82 1.42 -1.07 -6.99
C PRO A 82 0.69 -2.42 -7.11
N GLY A 83 0.92 -3.35 -6.19
CA GLY A 83 0.33 -4.68 -6.16
C GLY A 83 1.28 -5.74 -6.71
N GLY A 84 0.73 -6.67 -7.50
CA GLY A 84 1.43 -7.85 -8.01
C GLY A 84 0.56 -9.10 -7.87
N LEU A 85 1.10 -10.16 -7.28
CA LEU A 85 0.47 -11.47 -7.16
C LEU A 85 -0.61 -11.49 -6.06
N LEU A 86 -1.83 -11.86 -6.45
CA LEU A 86 -2.93 -12.13 -5.51
C LEU A 86 -2.60 -13.24 -4.51
N PHE A 87 -1.69 -14.15 -4.87
CA PHE A 87 -1.23 -15.20 -3.97
C PHE A 87 -0.54 -14.63 -2.72
N ILE A 88 0.36 -13.67 -2.92
CA ILE A 88 1.09 -13.01 -1.82
C ILE A 88 0.12 -12.17 -0.98
N ALA A 89 -0.78 -11.43 -1.62
CA ALA A 89 -1.81 -10.65 -0.91
C ALA A 89 -2.71 -11.54 -0.04
N ASN A 90 -3.03 -12.74 -0.51
CA ASN A 90 -3.81 -13.72 0.22
C ASN A 90 -3.07 -14.23 1.46
N GLN A 91 -1.78 -14.54 1.35
CA GLN A 91 -0.95 -14.91 2.51
C GLN A 91 -0.92 -13.80 3.56
N VAL A 92 -0.65 -12.55 3.14
CA VAL A 92 -0.62 -11.39 4.04
C VAL A 92 -1.96 -11.22 4.76
N ALA A 93 -3.07 -11.22 4.02
CA ALA A 93 -4.40 -11.08 4.60
C ALA A 93 -4.76 -12.24 5.54
N ARG A 94 -4.36 -13.48 5.20
CA ARG A 94 -4.55 -14.66 6.07
C ARG A 94 -3.81 -14.52 7.39
N VAL A 95 -2.54 -14.14 7.33
CA VAL A 95 -1.66 -14.03 8.50
C VAL A 95 -2.20 -12.99 9.48
N ILE A 96 -2.58 -11.82 8.95
CA ILE A 96 -3.14 -10.72 9.75
C ILE A 96 -4.40 -11.17 10.50
N ALA A 97 -5.36 -11.77 9.79
CA ALA A 97 -6.68 -12.04 10.32
C ALA A 97 -6.81 -13.35 11.11
N GLY A 98 -5.98 -14.35 10.80
CA GLY A 98 -6.03 -15.65 11.47
C GLY A 98 -7.25 -16.53 11.08
N PRO A 99 -7.24 -17.82 11.47
CA PRO A 99 -8.20 -18.83 11.03
C PRO A 99 -9.62 -18.52 11.50
N ALA A 100 -9.75 -17.96 12.71
CA ALA A 100 -11.04 -17.63 13.29
C ALA A 100 -11.85 -16.67 12.40
N ALA A 101 -11.18 -15.75 11.70
CA ALA A 101 -11.82 -14.82 10.77
C ALA A 101 -11.91 -15.38 9.33
N THR A 102 -10.95 -16.20 8.90
CA THR A 102 -10.79 -16.58 7.49
C THR A 102 -11.34 -17.96 7.11
N ASP A 103 -11.49 -18.88 8.04
CA ASP A 103 -11.83 -20.27 7.73
C ASP A 103 -13.22 -20.39 7.08
N GLY A 104 -13.27 -21.10 5.94
CA GLY A 104 -14.49 -21.24 5.14
C GLY A 104 -14.92 -19.97 4.41
N LYS A 105 -14.10 -18.91 4.40
CA LYS A 105 -14.35 -17.66 3.67
C LYS A 105 -13.51 -17.57 2.40
N LEU A 106 -14.01 -16.79 1.44
CA LEU A 106 -13.26 -16.44 0.24
C LEU A 106 -12.33 -15.26 0.53
N PHE A 107 -11.08 -15.34 0.09
CA PHE A 107 -10.25 -14.14 -0.10
C PHE A 107 -10.88 -13.29 -1.20
N GLU A 108 -11.05 -13.89 -2.39
CA GLU A 108 -11.70 -13.27 -3.54
C GLU A 108 -12.40 -14.30 -4.43
N GLN A 109 -13.42 -13.87 -5.16
CA GLN A 109 -13.98 -14.53 -6.33
C GLN A 109 -13.60 -13.73 -7.57
N LEU A 110 -12.86 -14.34 -8.48
CA LEU A 110 -12.52 -13.78 -9.77
C LEU A 110 -13.68 -14.01 -10.74
N ARG A 111 -14.26 -12.95 -11.28
CA ARG A 111 -15.29 -13.03 -12.32
C ARG A 111 -14.73 -12.56 -13.65
N PHE A 112 -14.82 -13.45 -14.63
CA PHE A 112 -14.37 -13.24 -15.99
C PHE A 112 -15.54 -12.83 -16.89
N ASN A 113 -15.27 -12.64 -18.18
CA ASN A 113 -16.32 -12.54 -19.18
C ASN A 113 -17.12 -13.85 -19.32
N ASN A 114 -18.16 -13.84 -20.16
CA ASN A 114 -19.07 -14.98 -20.36
C ASN A 114 -18.46 -16.24 -21.01
N ARG A 115 -17.15 -16.25 -21.31
CA ARG A 115 -16.43 -17.40 -21.87
C ARG A 115 -15.72 -18.25 -20.82
N PHE A 116 -15.52 -17.71 -19.61
CA PHE A 116 -14.80 -18.39 -18.54
C PHE A 116 -15.65 -18.46 -17.28
N ALA A 117 -15.56 -19.58 -16.57
CA ALA A 117 -16.21 -19.73 -15.27
C ALA A 117 -15.52 -18.83 -14.23
N ALA A 118 -16.29 -18.39 -13.22
CA ALA A 118 -15.71 -17.71 -12.08
C ALA A 118 -14.76 -18.65 -11.31
N ARG A 119 -13.72 -18.07 -10.69
CA ARG A 119 -12.77 -18.80 -9.87
C ARG A 119 -12.82 -18.29 -8.44
N ASN A 120 -13.04 -19.20 -7.49
CA ASN A 120 -12.98 -18.89 -6.08
C ASN A 120 -11.54 -19.05 -5.58
N LEU A 121 -11.06 -18.05 -4.86
CA LEU A 121 -9.82 -18.08 -4.09
C LEU A 121 -10.20 -18.09 -2.62
N ASN A 122 -10.01 -19.23 -1.96
CA ASN A 122 -10.10 -19.30 -0.50
C ASN A 122 -8.88 -18.63 0.12
N PHE A 123 -8.99 -18.24 1.38
CA PHE A 123 -7.79 -17.87 2.13
C PHE A 123 -6.82 -19.05 2.18
N VAL A 124 -5.55 -18.82 1.83
CA VAL A 124 -4.50 -19.85 1.91
C VAL A 124 -4.12 -20.10 3.36
N THR A 125 -3.55 -21.25 3.69
CA THR A 125 -3.10 -21.57 5.06
C THR A 125 -1.62 -21.87 5.14
N GLN A 126 -0.95 -21.98 3.99
CA GLN A 126 0.45 -22.35 3.87
C GLN A 126 1.23 -21.29 3.10
N GLY A 127 2.51 -21.19 3.40
CA GLY A 127 3.51 -20.40 2.67
C GLY A 127 4.90 -20.99 2.85
N LEU A 128 5.83 -20.58 2.01
CA LEU A 128 7.19 -21.10 2.00
C LEU A 128 7.97 -20.65 3.25
N ASN A 129 8.35 -21.58 4.12
CA ASN A 129 9.21 -21.28 5.27
C ASN A 129 10.68 -21.25 4.83
N PRO A 130 11.40 -20.11 4.93
CA PRO A 130 12.79 -20.01 4.49
C PRO A 130 13.75 -20.87 5.32
N ALA A 131 13.41 -21.20 6.57
CA ALA A 131 14.27 -22.01 7.44
C ALA A 131 14.29 -23.49 7.03
N THR A 132 13.19 -23.98 6.46
CA THR A 132 13.00 -25.41 6.13
C THR A 132 12.95 -25.66 4.62
N GLY A 133 12.68 -24.63 3.82
CA GLY A 133 12.59 -24.69 2.36
C GLY A 133 11.35 -25.44 1.86
N VAL A 134 10.31 -25.55 2.68
CA VAL A 134 9.05 -26.21 2.33
C VAL A 134 7.85 -25.39 2.81
N ASP A 135 6.69 -25.65 2.21
CA ASP A 135 5.43 -25.01 2.58
C ASP A 135 4.99 -25.48 3.98
N GLU A 136 4.81 -24.52 4.89
CA GLU A 136 4.35 -24.75 6.25
C GLU A 136 3.14 -23.86 6.57
N THR A 137 2.47 -24.13 7.70
CA THR A 137 1.41 -23.24 8.18
C THR A 137 1.97 -21.83 8.38
N LEU A 138 1.26 -20.84 7.83
CA LEU A 138 1.64 -19.45 7.93
C LEU A 138 1.72 -19.00 9.41
N PRO A 139 2.68 -18.13 9.78
CA PRO A 139 2.78 -17.59 11.13
C PRO A 139 1.68 -16.56 11.40
N GLU A 140 0.56 -17.02 11.95
CA GLU A 140 -0.65 -16.22 12.17
C GLU A 140 -0.49 -15.21 13.31
N LEU A 141 -0.97 -13.98 13.10
CA LEU A 141 -0.98 -12.92 14.13
C LEU A 141 -2.28 -12.87 14.92
N ASN A 142 -3.40 -13.33 14.35
CA ASN A 142 -4.72 -13.35 15.00
C ASN A 142 -5.17 -11.97 15.51
N LEU A 143 -4.89 -10.91 14.74
CA LEU A 143 -5.25 -9.55 15.12
C LEU A 143 -6.77 -9.32 15.00
N ASN A 144 -7.26 -8.23 15.56
CA ASN A 144 -8.67 -7.83 15.40
C ASN A 144 -8.87 -6.75 14.33
N ARG A 145 -7.79 -6.02 14.01
CA ARG A 145 -7.77 -4.96 13.02
C ARG A 145 -6.36 -4.79 12.44
N VAL A 146 -6.27 -4.04 11.35
CA VAL A 146 -4.99 -3.61 10.76
C VAL A 146 -5.06 -2.15 10.34
N PHE A 147 -3.97 -1.43 10.58
CA PHE A 147 -3.73 -0.10 10.05
C PHE A 147 -2.95 -0.22 8.75
N ILE A 148 -3.44 0.38 7.67
CA ILE A 148 -2.78 0.32 6.37
C ILE A 148 -2.45 1.72 5.91
N LEU A 149 -1.16 2.00 5.72
CA LEU A 149 -0.71 3.27 5.15
C LEU A 149 -0.80 3.18 3.63
N VAL A 150 -1.50 4.13 3.01
CA VAL A 150 -1.90 4.06 1.60
C VAL A 150 -1.70 5.39 0.88
N ASP A 151 -1.53 5.30 -0.44
CA ASP A 151 -1.51 6.45 -1.35
C ASP A 151 -2.13 6.07 -2.70
N HIS A 152 -2.20 7.02 -3.63
CA HIS A 152 -2.69 6.84 -5.01
C HIS A 152 -1.90 5.79 -5.81
N THR A 153 -0.72 5.40 -5.35
CA THR A 153 0.09 4.30 -5.91
C THR A 153 -0.26 2.94 -5.33
N THR A 154 -0.92 2.87 -4.17
CA THR A 154 -1.42 1.62 -3.60
C THR A 154 -2.49 1.03 -4.51
N CYS A 155 -2.24 -0.14 -5.09
CA CYS A 155 -3.04 -0.60 -6.22
C CYS A 155 -3.20 -2.13 -6.27
N SER A 156 -4.25 -2.62 -6.93
CA SER A 156 -4.36 -4.02 -7.33
C SER A 156 -4.27 -4.99 -6.14
N ALA A 157 -3.26 -5.86 -6.06
CA ALA A 157 -3.10 -6.83 -4.97
C ALA A 157 -3.05 -6.18 -3.58
N SER A 158 -2.50 -4.97 -3.46
CA SER A 158 -2.53 -4.17 -2.23
C SER A 158 -3.97 -3.80 -1.84
N GLU A 159 -4.80 -3.44 -2.82
CA GLU A 159 -6.22 -3.16 -2.62
C GLU A 159 -7.03 -4.44 -2.38
N SER A 160 -6.58 -5.60 -2.88
CA SER A 160 -7.17 -6.90 -2.57
C SER A 160 -7.02 -7.28 -1.09
N ILE A 161 -5.91 -6.91 -0.42
CA ILE A 161 -5.79 -7.05 1.04
C ILE A 161 -6.89 -6.25 1.73
N ILE A 162 -7.05 -4.97 1.38
CA ILE A 162 -8.09 -4.08 1.93
C ILE A 162 -9.50 -4.66 1.69
N ASN A 163 -9.80 -5.06 0.46
CA ASN A 163 -11.14 -5.50 0.06
C ASN A 163 -11.52 -6.86 0.66
N SER A 164 -10.58 -7.82 0.70
CA SER A 164 -10.82 -9.17 1.20
C SER A 164 -11.06 -9.19 2.72
N LEU A 165 -10.24 -8.46 3.49
CA LEU A 165 -10.40 -8.29 4.94
C LEU A 165 -11.76 -7.66 5.28
N ARG A 166 -12.14 -6.57 4.61
CA ARG A 166 -13.49 -5.97 4.77
C ARG A 166 -14.62 -6.95 4.39
N GLY A 167 -14.35 -7.85 3.44
CA GLY A 167 -15.26 -8.90 3.01
C GLY A 167 -15.60 -9.92 4.09
N ILE A 168 -14.76 -10.07 5.11
CA ILE A 168 -14.94 -11.00 6.23
C ILE A 168 -15.21 -10.30 7.56
N ASP A 169 -15.63 -9.02 7.53
CA ASP A 169 -15.90 -8.21 8.72
C ASP A 169 -14.65 -7.93 9.58
N PHE A 170 -13.44 -8.06 9.00
CA PHE A 170 -12.21 -7.64 9.65
C PHE A 170 -12.06 -6.12 9.59
N GLU A 171 -11.67 -5.49 10.70
CA GLU A 171 -11.52 -4.03 10.75
C GLU A 171 -10.25 -3.60 10.02
N VAL A 172 -10.42 -2.70 9.05
CA VAL A 172 -9.33 -2.09 8.29
C VAL A 172 -9.39 -0.58 8.51
N VAL A 173 -8.28 0.00 8.96
CA VAL A 173 -8.13 1.43 9.17
C VAL A 173 -7.10 1.97 8.18
N LEU A 174 -7.50 2.86 7.27
CA LEU A 174 -6.59 3.44 6.29
C LEU A 174 -6.01 4.76 6.78
N VAL A 175 -4.73 4.99 6.56
CA VAL A 175 -4.08 6.27 6.85
C VAL A 175 -3.33 6.73 5.61
N GLY A 176 -3.62 7.93 5.12
CA GLY A 176 -2.96 8.48 3.93
C GLY A 176 -3.93 9.12 2.94
N GLU A 177 -3.82 8.74 1.67
CA GLU A 177 -4.65 9.25 0.57
C GLU A 177 -5.45 8.13 -0.12
N THR A 178 -6.34 8.50 -1.05
CA THR A 178 -7.16 7.51 -1.79
C THR A 178 -6.28 6.60 -2.65
N THR A 179 -6.55 5.30 -2.64
CA THR A 179 -5.81 4.28 -3.43
C THR A 179 -6.10 4.39 -4.94
N CYS A 180 -5.41 3.63 -5.78
CA CYS A 180 -5.45 3.78 -7.24
C CYS A 180 -6.84 3.44 -7.87
N GLY A 181 -7.59 2.51 -7.29
CA GLY A 181 -8.87 2.04 -7.80
C GLY A 181 -8.80 0.94 -8.85
N LYS A 182 -8.12 -0.18 -8.60
CA LYS A 182 -7.98 -1.27 -9.57
C LYS A 182 -8.51 -2.61 -9.05
N PRO A 183 -9.83 -2.87 -9.18
CA PRO A 183 -10.43 -4.17 -8.87
C PRO A 183 -10.18 -5.25 -9.93
N PHE A 184 -9.31 -4.98 -10.90
CA PHE A 184 -9.15 -5.79 -12.11
C PHE A 184 -7.78 -6.46 -12.14
N GLY A 185 -7.73 -7.67 -12.69
CA GLY A 185 -6.49 -8.41 -12.86
C GLY A 185 -6.39 -9.15 -14.19
N PHE A 186 -5.28 -9.84 -14.36
CA PHE A 186 -4.84 -10.46 -15.61
C PHE A 186 -4.21 -11.83 -15.34
N ILE A 187 -4.23 -12.71 -16.34
CA ILE A 187 -3.45 -13.96 -16.36
C ILE A 187 -2.41 -13.81 -17.46
N GLY A 188 -1.14 -13.71 -17.07
CA GLY A 188 -0.05 -13.53 -18.03
C GLY A 188 0.11 -14.71 -18.97
N PHE A 189 0.36 -14.42 -20.25
CA PHE A 189 0.78 -15.44 -21.22
C PHE A 189 1.91 -14.92 -22.10
N ASP A 190 2.85 -15.81 -22.39
CA ASP A 190 4.01 -15.50 -23.21
C ASP A 190 3.77 -15.85 -24.67
N ASN A 191 4.24 -14.98 -25.56
CA ASN A 191 4.31 -15.24 -26.98
C ASN A 191 5.56 -14.59 -27.58
N CYS A 192 6.46 -15.43 -28.11
CA CYS A 192 7.69 -15.01 -28.79
C CYS A 192 8.55 -14.01 -27.98
N GLY A 193 8.72 -14.24 -26.67
CA GLY A 193 9.54 -13.39 -25.80
C GLY A 193 8.86 -12.09 -25.34
N THR A 194 7.56 -11.95 -25.58
CA THR A 194 6.72 -10.89 -25.03
C THR A 194 5.65 -11.49 -24.12
N THR A 195 5.52 -10.96 -22.90
CA THR A 195 4.45 -11.31 -21.97
C THR A 195 3.28 -10.36 -22.14
N PHE A 196 2.08 -10.92 -22.35
CA PHE A 196 0.84 -10.17 -22.47
C PHE A 196 0.05 -10.26 -21.17
N LEU A 197 -0.45 -9.11 -20.68
CA LEU A 197 -1.21 -8.99 -19.43
C LEU A 197 -2.56 -8.27 -19.67
N PRO A 198 -3.46 -8.82 -20.53
CA PRO A 198 -4.77 -8.21 -20.74
C PRO A 198 -5.63 -8.33 -19.49
N VAL A 199 -6.45 -7.32 -19.21
CA VAL A 199 -7.44 -7.42 -18.13
C VAL A 199 -8.45 -8.51 -18.47
N GLU A 200 -8.57 -9.49 -17.58
CA GLU A 200 -9.39 -10.69 -17.80
C GLU A 200 -10.49 -10.88 -16.75
N PHE A 201 -10.29 -10.37 -15.54
CA PHE A 201 -11.23 -10.54 -14.45
C PHE A 201 -11.39 -9.29 -13.59
N GLN A 202 -12.51 -9.25 -12.87
CA GLN A 202 -12.75 -8.38 -11.74
C GLN A 202 -12.81 -9.23 -10.45
N SER A 203 -12.20 -8.75 -9.38
CA SER A 203 -12.13 -9.42 -8.06
C SER A 203 -13.25 -8.97 -7.13
N PHE A 204 -13.98 -9.92 -6.55
CA PHE A 204 -15.06 -9.69 -5.58
C PHE A 204 -14.71 -10.32 -4.24
N ASN A 205 -14.86 -9.62 -3.13
CA ASN A 205 -14.60 -10.21 -1.81
C ASN A 205 -15.67 -11.25 -1.40
N ASN A 206 -15.53 -11.83 -0.21
CA ASN A 206 -16.48 -12.81 0.35
C ASN A 206 -17.96 -12.36 0.41
N LYS A 207 -18.22 -11.04 0.46
CA LYS A 207 -19.57 -10.46 0.42
C LYS A 207 -20.06 -10.14 -0.99
N GLY A 208 -19.25 -10.43 -2.00
CA GLY A 208 -19.56 -10.11 -3.39
C GLY A 208 -19.37 -8.64 -3.75
N ASN A 209 -18.55 -7.88 -3.01
CA ASN A 209 -18.29 -6.47 -3.26
C ASN A 209 -16.99 -6.25 -4.05
N SER A 210 -17.03 -5.32 -5.00
CA SER A 210 -15.90 -4.90 -5.85
C SER A 210 -15.96 -3.39 -6.20
N ASN A 211 -16.63 -2.60 -5.37
CA ASN A 211 -17.02 -1.22 -5.66
C ASN A 211 -15.90 -0.20 -5.36
N TYR A 212 -14.67 -0.50 -5.77
CA TYR A 212 -13.49 0.32 -5.49
C TYR A 212 -12.75 0.72 -6.76
N SER A 213 -13.43 0.85 -7.90
CA SER A 213 -12.82 1.35 -9.14
C SER A 213 -12.34 2.80 -9.07
N ASP A 214 -12.82 3.55 -8.07
CA ASP A 214 -12.36 4.92 -7.77
C ASP A 214 -11.40 4.95 -6.55
N GLY A 215 -10.92 3.79 -6.11
CA GLY A 215 -10.04 3.62 -4.96
C GLY A 215 -10.78 3.50 -3.62
N PHE A 216 -10.04 3.13 -2.58
CA PHE A 216 -10.45 3.22 -1.18
C PHE A 216 -9.97 4.55 -0.61
N ARG A 217 -10.91 5.31 -0.04
CA ARG A 217 -10.64 6.63 0.53
C ARG A 217 -10.61 6.54 2.06
N PRO A 218 -9.52 6.97 2.72
CA PRO A 218 -9.49 7.13 4.16
C PRO A 218 -10.52 8.16 4.64
N GLY A 219 -11.25 7.81 5.71
CA GLY A 219 -12.22 8.68 6.35
C GLY A 219 -13.66 8.48 5.85
N ILE A 220 -14.57 8.32 6.80
CA ILE A 220 -16.02 8.12 6.55
C ILE A 220 -16.81 9.43 6.48
N THR A 221 -16.16 10.56 6.76
CA THR A 221 -16.76 11.89 6.70
C THR A 221 -16.27 12.64 5.45
N GLY A 222 -17.16 13.41 4.84
CA GLY A 222 -16.85 14.23 3.66
C GLY A 222 -17.28 13.62 2.32
N SER A 223 -17.44 14.51 1.34
CA SER A 223 -17.75 14.20 -0.05
C SER A 223 -16.45 13.95 -0.84
N GLY A 224 -16.36 12.82 -1.53
CA GLY A 224 -15.22 12.48 -2.39
C GLY A 224 -15.52 11.22 -3.19
N PHE A 225 -14.78 11.02 -4.28
CA PHE A 225 -14.79 9.78 -5.04
C PHE A 225 -14.05 8.68 -4.26
N GLY A 226 -14.35 7.42 -4.60
CA GLY A 226 -13.79 6.25 -3.91
C GLY A 226 -14.70 5.70 -2.81
N GLU A 227 -14.48 4.43 -2.49
CA GLU A 227 -15.14 3.69 -1.42
C GLU A 227 -14.60 4.13 -0.07
N ALA A 228 -15.46 4.67 0.79
CA ALA A 228 -15.03 5.15 2.10
C ALA A 228 -14.65 3.99 3.04
N VAL A 229 -13.49 4.12 3.68
CA VAL A 229 -13.00 3.20 4.71
C VAL A 229 -12.63 4.01 5.95
N GLY A 230 -12.83 3.43 7.15
CA GLY A 230 -12.43 4.08 8.40
C GLY A 230 -10.96 4.48 8.38
N GLY A 231 -10.63 5.61 9.02
CA GLY A 231 -9.25 6.07 9.17
C GLY A 231 -9.03 7.54 8.79
N CYS A 232 -7.78 7.89 8.51
CA CYS A 232 -7.28 9.26 8.56
C CYS A 232 -6.70 9.75 7.24
N VAL A 233 -7.11 10.93 6.81
CA VAL A 233 -6.49 11.61 5.67
C VAL A 233 -5.23 12.32 6.15
N VAL A 234 -4.07 11.83 5.72
CA VAL A 234 -2.75 12.34 6.14
C VAL A 234 -1.83 12.44 4.94
N ALA A 235 -1.30 13.63 4.68
CA ALA A 235 -0.35 13.85 3.60
C ALA A 235 0.95 13.07 3.87
N ASP A 236 1.67 12.74 2.81
CA ASP A 236 2.97 12.08 2.93
C ASP A 236 4.02 13.00 3.58
N ASP A 237 4.93 12.40 4.34
CA ASP A 237 6.03 13.10 5.01
C ASP A 237 7.37 12.67 4.44
N PHE A 238 7.88 13.49 3.52
CA PHE A 238 9.21 13.30 2.92
C PHE A 238 10.35 13.86 3.79
N GLY A 239 10.03 14.40 4.97
CA GLY A 239 11.00 14.98 5.90
C GLY A 239 11.57 13.97 6.91
N ARG A 240 10.99 12.78 6.99
CA ARG A 240 11.38 11.71 7.92
C ARG A 240 11.51 10.38 7.20
N GLU A 241 12.29 9.49 7.79
CA GLU A 241 12.44 8.13 7.28
C GLU A 241 11.16 7.33 7.54
N LEU A 242 10.82 6.45 6.61
CA LEU A 242 9.74 5.48 6.83
C LEU A 242 10.10 4.59 8.02
N GLY A 243 9.10 4.22 8.81
CA GLY A 243 9.31 3.51 10.08
C GLY A 243 9.75 4.38 11.26
N ASP A 244 10.03 5.68 11.09
CA ASP A 244 10.16 6.63 12.21
C ASP A 244 8.78 6.83 12.86
N PRO A 245 8.57 6.54 14.17
CA PRO A 245 7.30 6.80 14.85
C PRO A 245 6.79 8.24 14.77
N GLN A 246 7.64 9.19 14.38
CA GLN A 246 7.29 10.59 14.18
C GLN A 246 7.00 10.97 12.71
N GLU A 247 7.17 10.05 11.74
CA GLU A 247 6.73 10.22 10.35
C GLU A 247 5.21 10.40 10.32
N ALA A 248 4.70 11.39 9.57
CA ALA A 248 3.33 11.85 9.73
C ALA A 248 2.25 10.76 9.62
N ARG A 249 2.35 9.83 8.65
CA ARG A 249 1.34 8.77 8.48
C ARG A 249 1.47 7.70 9.56
N LEU A 250 2.70 7.28 9.90
CA LEU A 250 2.92 6.33 10.99
C LEU A 250 2.50 6.92 12.35
N ALA A 251 2.89 8.15 12.66
CA ALA A 251 2.50 8.87 13.87
C ALA A 251 0.96 8.95 13.99
N ALA A 252 0.26 9.25 12.89
CA ALA A 252 -1.20 9.29 12.89
C ALA A 252 -1.85 7.92 13.14
N ALA A 253 -1.27 6.83 12.64
CA ALA A 253 -1.72 5.49 12.95
C ALA A 253 -1.52 5.16 14.44
N LEU A 254 -0.36 5.53 15.01
CA LEU A 254 -0.06 5.33 16.43
C LEU A 254 -0.97 6.14 17.35
N ASP A 255 -1.24 7.40 16.99
CA ASP A 255 -2.21 8.25 17.70
C ASP A 255 -3.62 7.64 17.66
N TYR A 256 -4.03 7.08 16.52
CA TYR A 256 -5.32 6.40 16.41
C TYR A 256 -5.35 5.12 17.24
N ILE A 257 -4.29 4.31 17.23
CA ILE A 257 -4.18 3.12 18.08
C ILE A 257 -4.40 3.50 19.56
N ALA A 258 -3.78 4.59 20.00
CA ALA A 258 -3.85 5.04 21.39
C ALA A 258 -5.20 5.69 21.78
N THR A 259 -5.85 6.40 20.85
CA THR A 259 -6.99 7.27 21.18
C THR A 259 -8.32 6.83 20.56
N GLY A 260 -8.28 5.96 19.56
CA GLY A 260 -9.44 5.55 18.76
C GLY A 260 -9.92 6.63 17.78
N ALA A 261 -9.15 7.69 17.54
CA ALA A 261 -9.53 8.79 16.67
C ALA A 261 -8.35 9.31 15.85
N CYS A 262 -8.65 9.87 14.68
CA CYS A 262 -7.63 10.52 13.86
C CYS A 262 -7.06 11.76 14.56
N PRO A 263 -5.75 12.03 14.38
CA PRO A 263 -5.18 13.28 14.86
C PRO A 263 -5.88 14.46 14.21
N PRO A 264 -5.98 15.60 14.91
CA PRO A 264 -6.56 16.81 14.32
C PRO A 264 -5.79 17.17 13.06
N ALA A 265 -6.51 17.39 11.96
CA ALA A 265 -5.89 17.82 10.71
C ALA A 265 -5.01 19.06 10.98
N PRO A 266 -3.78 19.13 10.45
CA PRO A 266 -2.96 20.32 10.63
C PRO A 266 -3.73 21.54 10.12
N LEU A 267 -3.88 22.55 10.97
CA LEU A 267 -4.50 23.82 10.59
C LEU A 267 -3.72 24.37 9.40
N ARG A 268 -4.32 24.38 8.20
CA ARG A 268 -3.77 25.13 7.07
C ARG A 268 -3.70 26.59 7.50
N SER A 269 -2.49 27.12 7.68
CA SER A 269 -2.34 28.57 7.92
C SER A 269 -2.90 29.29 6.71
N VAL A 270 -3.99 30.03 6.88
CA VAL A 270 -4.64 30.84 5.81
C VAL A 270 -3.85 32.12 5.51
N ALA A 271 -2.56 32.16 5.87
CA ALA A 271 -1.72 33.34 5.77
C ALA A 271 -1.14 33.51 4.36
N SER A 272 -2.01 33.60 3.34
CA SER A 272 -1.71 34.24 2.04
C SER A 272 -2.88 34.24 1.03
N ALA A 273 -4.14 34.14 1.48
CA ALA A 273 -5.31 34.14 0.58
C ALA A 273 -6.15 35.44 0.60
N PHE A 274 -5.54 36.57 0.99
CA PHE A 274 -6.17 37.89 0.88
C PHE A 274 -5.29 38.84 0.06
N SER A 275 -5.22 38.59 -1.26
CA SER A 275 -5.12 39.67 -2.23
C SER A 275 -5.68 39.19 -3.58
N ASP A 276 -6.72 39.91 -4.00
CA ASP A 276 -7.44 39.87 -5.26
C ASP A 276 -8.43 38.74 -5.53
N GLY A 277 -9.68 39.19 -5.69
CA GLY A 277 -10.83 38.38 -6.03
C GLY A 277 -10.98 38.16 -7.52
N SER A 278 -11.98 37.31 -7.81
CA SER A 278 -12.47 36.86 -9.11
C SER A 278 -11.70 35.69 -9.75
N HIS A 279 -12.46 34.62 -10.01
CA HIS A 279 -12.12 33.41 -10.80
C HIS A 279 -11.46 32.22 -10.09
N THR A 280 -12.11 31.57 -9.11
CA THR A 280 -11.52 30.39 -8.42
C THR A 280 -12.47 29.23 -8.16
N ALA A 281 -13.01 28.60 -9.20
CA ALA A 281 -13.51 27.22 -9.12
C ALA A 281 -12.76 26.31 -10.11
N THR A 282 -12.59 26.77 -11.35
CA THR A 282 -11.73 26.12 -12.35
C THR A 282 -10.24 26.25 -12.04
N ALA A 283 -9.81 27.36 -11.41
CA ALA A 283 -8.42 27.55 -11.01
C ALA A 283 -7.98 26.62 -9.87
N GLN A 284 -8.89 26.16 -9.00
CA GLN A 284 -8.55 25.22 -7.92
C GLN A 284 -8.41 23.78 -8.42
N ALA A 285 -9.27 23.34 -9.35
CA ALA A 285 -9.10 22.05 -10.03
C ALA A 285 -7.85 22.03 -10.91
N GLN A 286 -7.53 23.16 -11.57
CA GLN A 286 -6.29 23.32 -12.33
C GLN A 286 -5.06 23.49 -11.44
N ALA A 287 -5.17 24.10 -10.26
CA ALA A 287 -4.08 24.20 -9.29
C ALA A 287 -3.81 22.86 -8.58
N GLN A 288 -4.82 21.99 -8.41
CA GLN A 288 -4.63 20.63 -7.90
C GLN A 288 -4.03 19.71 -8.97
N ALA A 289 -4.48 19.81 -10.22
CA ALA A 289 -3.87 19.11 -11.36
C ALA A 289 -2.46 19.65 -11.67
N GLN A 290 -2.22 20.96 -11.52
CA GLN A 290 -0.88 21.55 -11.59
C GLN A 290 -0.05 21.23 -10.37
N ALA A 291 -0.59 21.12 -9.15
CA ALA A 291 0.15 20.67 -7.98
C ALA A 291 0.59 19.21 -8.16
N ASN A 292 -0.28 18.34 -8.66
CA ASN A 292 0.04 16.94 -8.95
C ASN A 292 1.04 16.79 -10.12
N ASN A 293 0.95 17.65 -11.13
CA ASN A 293 2.00 17.77 -12.16
C ASN A 293 3.27 18.44 -11.64
N ILE A 294 3.20 19.37 -10.69
CA ILE A 294 4.32 20.04 -10.03
C ILE A 294 5.00 19.11 -9.04
N SER A 295 4.31 18.11 -8.47
CA SER A 295 4.92 17.04 -7.67
C SER A 295 5.69 16.06 -8.55
N ARG A 296 5.15 15.70 -9.73
CA ARG A 296 5.92 15.00 -10.79
C ARG A 296 7.06 15.86 -11.35
N LEU A 297 6.88 17.17 -11.42
CA LEU A 297 7.86 18.15 -11.89
C LEU A 297 8.77 18.69 -10.79
N ARG A 298 8.64 18.34 -9.50
CA ARG A 298 9.60 18.75 -8.46
C ARG A 298 10.75 17.75 -8.35
N ALA A 299 10.53 16.51 -8.79
CA ALA A 299 11.59 15.56 -9.13
C ALA A 299 12.31 15.89 -10.46
N THR A 300 11.78 16.81 -11.29
CA THR A 300 12.35 17.14 -12.62
C THR A 300 12.48 18.65 -12.93
N ARG A 301 12.13 19.56 -12.02
CA ARG A 301 12.38 21.01 -12.20
C ARG A 301 13.83 21.29 -11.86
N GLY A 302 14.64 21.25 -12.91
CA GLY A 302 16.08 21.59 -12.90
C GLY A 302 16.92 20.62 -13.69
N LEU A 303 16.43 19.40 -13.87
CA LEU A 303 17.12 18.40 -14.68
C LEU A 303 17.03 18.76 -16.16
N ARG A 304 18.11 19.33 -16.69
CA ARG A 304 18.46 19.18 -18.11
C ARG A 304 19.32 17.93 -18.23
N VAL A 305 18.82 16.92 -18.92
CA VAL A 305 19.63 15.77 -19.35
C VAL A 305 20.36 16.20 -20.62
N LEU A 306 21.66 16.44 -20.52
CA LEU A 306 22.53 16.54 -21.68
C LEU A 306 22.98 15.12 -22.03
N VAL A 307 22.61 14.66 -23.21
CA VAL A 307 23.06 13.38 -23.78
C VAL A 307 24.17 13.74 -24.76
N ASP A 308 25.41 13.33 -24.48
CA ASP A 308 26.50 13.27 -25.46
C ASP A 308 26.61 11.84 -26.02
#